data_AF-A0A6F9XU34-F1
#
_entry.id   AF-A0A6F9XU34-F1
#
_cell.length_a   1.000
_cell.length_b   1.000
_cell.length_c   1.000
_cell.angle_alpha   90.00
_cell.angle_beta   90.00
_cell.angle_gamma   90.00
#
_symmetry.space_group_name_H-M   'P 1'
#
loop_
_entity.id
_entity.type
_entity.pdbx_description
1 polymer ?
#
loop_
_entity_poly.entity_id
_entity_poly.type
_entity_poly.pdbx_seq_one_letter_code
_entity_poly.pdbx_strand_id
1 'polypeptide(L)'
;MNFSQINFKDKRILIGGALAIVVTGGLLFWGTHRKANILTGDDFKYTITGYNKRGDFDIDDLKLAKHIATVIAEKDKVPETVITKILDSSSSSDIMDGDNAKDYLEYNSSSLTGDDRDKVAKFIQDIQGVSVYTNNDNDKKTTEGTSQYFDTDERELKNGDKVTVEVKAPSDSPIKSTTKTFKIKGLKQPQTVKLSSLYKHLSLYASGIEGTDFQKAKVKFANKPKYLHLHYVNNPKLVKDTKLKNGQVVQVNTKAWAKYLNNQFDNKHFVVDKPLSFKVSGLASKKQLDYSQVIKKANSYIEDLYSDTEIAKGGPTAIYADYNERDNDYSMSLYYPLSKRSTYLTDNKYSELTIFHFKLKDNKFVASKNTDEIHGYEEEISKDTKNYIRIK
;
A
#
# COMPACT_ATOMS: atom_id res chain seq x y z
N MET A 1 -56.45 0.81 -71.24
CA MET A 1 -56.90 -0.22 -70.27
C MET A 1 -57.60 0.51 -69.13
N ASN A 2 -58.90 0.27 -68.96
CA ASN A 2 -59.77 0.95 -67.99
C ASN A 2 -59.55 0.39 -66.57
N PHE A 3 -59.17 1.23 -65.61
CA PHE A 3 -58.96 0.88 -64.21
C PHE A 3 -60.25 0.94 -63.35
N SER A 4 -61.41 0.59 -63.91
CA SER A 4 -62.71 0.76 -63.24
C SER A 4 -63.42 -0.54 -62.83
N GLN A 5 -62.71 -1.67 -62.69
CA GLN A 5 -63.27 -2.91 -62.14
C GLN A 5 -62.29 -3.67 -61.24
N ILE A 6 -61.81 -3.03 -60.15
CA ILE A 6 -61.20 -3.78 -59.04
C ILE A 6 -62.24 -3.86 -57.91
N ASN A 7 -62.71 -5.08 -57.68
CA ASN A 7 -63.69 -5.50 -56.70
C ASN A 7 -63.28 -5.01 -55.29
N PHE A 8 -64.19 -4.43 -54.51
CA PHE A 8 -63.90 -3.83 -53.20
C PHE A 8 -63.39 -4.83 -52.14
N LYS A 9 -63.53 -6.14 -52.38
CA LYS A 9 -62.92 -7.20 -51.56
C LYS A 9 -61.39 -7.28 -51.75
N ASP A 10 -60.88 -7.02 -52.95
CA ASP A 10 -59.45 -7.15 -53.27
C ASP A 10 -58.61 -5.98 -52.72
N LYS A 11 -59.19 -4.78 -52.63
CA LYS A 11 -58.53 -3.62 -52.01
C LYS A 11 -58.27 -3.80 -50.52
N ARG A 12 -59.15 -4.49 -49.78
CA ARG A 12 -58.94 -4.76 -48.33
C ARG A 12 -57.84 -5.79 -48.08
N ILE A 13 -57.69 -6.77 -48.97
CA ILE A 13 -56.62 -7.78 -48.91
C ILE A 13 -55.26 -7.14 -49.29
N LEU A 14 -55.24 -6.28 -50.32
CA LEU A 14 -54.04 -5.51 -50.69
C LEU A 14 -53.60 -4.52 -49.61
N ILE A 15 -54.53 -3.80 -48.98
CA ILE A 15 -54.25 -2.88 -47.87
C ILE A 15 -53.80 -3.65 -46.62
N GLY A 16 -54.43 -4.79 -46.31
CA GLY A 16 -54.02 -5.66 -45.20
C GLY A 16 -52.62 -6.28 -45.39
N GLY A 17 -52.30 -6.72 -46.61
CA GLY A 17 -50.97 -7.23 -46.96
C GLY A 17 -49.89 -6.14 -46.90
N ALA A 18 -50.17 -4.94 -47.41
CA ALA A 18 -49.26 -3.81 -47.32
C ALA A 18 -49.02 -3.37 -45.86
N LEU A 19 -50.06 -3.33 -45.01
CA LEU A 19 -49.93 -3.05 -43.58
C LEU A 19 -49.12 -4.13 -42.84
N ALA A 20 -49.32 -5.41 -43.17
CA ALA A 20 -48.53 -6.50 -42.59
C ALA A 20 -47.05 -6.40 -42.99
N ILE A 21 -46.73 -6.05 -44.24
CA ILE A 21 -45.35 -5.83 -44.70
C ILE A 21 -44.74 -4.58 -44.06
N VAL A 22 -45.51 -3.51 -43.87
CA VAL A 22 -45.02 -2.27 -43.21
C VAL A 22 -44.85 -2.46 -41.70
N VAL A 23 -45.71 -3.23 -41.04
CA VAL A 23 -45.57 -3.56 -39.60
C VAL A 23 -44.45 -4.57 -39.38
N THR A 24 -44.37 -5.62 -40.19
CA THR A 24 -43.31 -6.64 -40.07
C THR A 24 -41.97 -6.07 -40.51
N GLY A 25 -41.93 -5.35 -41.64
CA GLY A 25 -40.77 -4.61 -42.12
C GLY A 25 -40.37 -3.47 -41.17
N GLY A 26 -41.34 -2.77 -40.58
CA GLY A 26 -41.12 -1.76 -39.56
C GLY A 26 -40.59 -2.34 -38.25
N LEU A 27 -41.09 -3.48 -37.79
CA LEU A 27 -40.60 -4.19 -36.59
C LEU A 27 -39.20 -4.79 -36.82
N LEU A 28 -38.93 -5.36 -38.00
CA LEU A 28 -37.61 -5.86 -38.39
C LEU A 28 -36.60 -4.72 -38.58
N PHE A 29 -37.01 -3.61 -39.20
CA PHE A 29 -36.21 -2.39 -39.32
C PHE A 29 -35.93 -1.80 -37.94
N TRP A 30 -36.94 -1.73 -37.07
CA TRP A 30 -36.79 -1.20 -35.72
C TRP A 30 -35.89 -2.08 -34.84
N GLY A 31 -35.99 -3.41 -34.94
CA GLY A 31 -35.09 -4.34 -34.23
C GLY A 31 -33.64 -4.30 -34.74
N THR A 32 -33.44 -4.14 -36.05
CA THR A 32 -32.10 -4.08 -36.66
C THR A 32 -31.41 -2.74 -36.43
N HIS A 33 -32.14 -1.62 -36.40
CA HIS A 33 -31.57 -0.26 -36.26
C HIS A 33 -31.53 0.26 -34.82
N ARG A 34 -32.13 -0.44 -33.85
CA ARG A 34 -32.03 -0.04 -32.45
C ARG A 34 -30.64 -0.39 -31.91
N LYS A 35 -29.95 0.63 -31.41
CA LYS A 35 -28.70 0.46 -30.65
C LYS A 35 -28.95 -0.38 -29.40
N ALA A 36 -28.04 -1.31 -29.11
CA ALA A 36 -28.14 -2.19 -27.97
C ALA A 36 -27.67 -1.48 -26.68
N ASN A 37 -28.37 -1.73 -25.57
CA ASN A 37 -27.96 -1.24 -24.26
C ASN A 37 -27.37 -2.42 -23.46
N ILE A 38 -26.05 -2.42 -23.29
CA ILE A 38 -25.30 -3.51 -22.66
C ILE A 38 -25.43 -3.55 -21.13
N LEU A 39 -26.00 -2.50 -20.51
CA LEU A 39 -26.24 -2.46 -19.06
C LEU A 39 -27.67 -2.91 -18.68
N THR A 40 -28.43 -3.40 -19.66
CA THR A 40 -29.80 -3.91 -19.49
C THR A 40 -29.90 -5.33 -20.04
N GLY A 41 -29.96 -6.32 -19.15
CA GLY A 41 -30.07 -7.73 -19.51
C GLY A 41 -29.49 -8.63 -18.43
N ASP A 42 -29.74 -9.93 -18.54
CA ASP A 42 -29.23 -10.94 -17.60
C ASP A 42 -27.71 -11.16 -17.72
N ASP A 43 -27.12 -10.73 -18.83
CA ASP A 43 -25.69 -10.86 -19.13
C ASP A 43 -24.84 -9.81 -18.40
N PHE A 44 -25.43 -8.68 -18.02
CA PHE A 44 -24.76 -7.70 -17.17
C PHE A 44 -24.86 -8.13 -15.70
N LYS A 45 -23.78 -8.73 -15.18
CA LYS A 45 -23.68 -9.16 -13.78
C LYS A 45 -22.56 -8.43 -13.08
N TYR A 46 -22.86 -7.94 -11.89
CA TYR A 46 -21.90 -7.32 -10.99
C TYR A 46 -21.89 -8.04 -9.64
N THR A 47 -20.75 -8.01 -8.97
CA THR A 47 -20.58 -8.52 -7.62
C THR A 47 -20.16 -7.40 -6.68
N ILE A 48 -20.72 -7.41 -5.47
CA ILE A 48 -20.30 -6.54 -4.38
C ILE A 48 -19.73 -7.45 -3.30
N THR A 49 -18.45 -7.29 -2.97
CA THR A 49 -17.77 -8.15 -2.00
C THR A 49 -16.94 -7.33 -0.99
N GLY A 50 -16.40 -8.00 0.03
CA GLY A 50 -15.57 -7.35 1.04
C GLY A 50 -16.32 -6.76 2.23
N TYR A 51 -15.71 -5.73 2.84
CA TYR A 51 -16.16 -5.13 4.10
C TYR A 51 -16.43 -3.65 3.93
N ASN A 52 -17.26 -3.09 4.81
CA ASN A 52 -17.60 -1.67 4.79
C ASN A 52 -16.33 -0.79 4.93
N LYS A 53 -16.09 0.12 3.97
CA LYS A 53 -14.88 0.97 3.78
C LYS A 53 -13.69 0.27 3.10
N ARG A 54 -13.86 -1.00 2.72
CA ARG A 54 -12.90 -1.88 2.03
C ARG A 54 -13.70 -2.86 1.15
N GLY A 55 -14.71 -2.31 0.49
CA GLY A 55 -15.62 -3.06 -0.36
C GLY A 55 -15.23 -2.90 -1.80
N ASP A 56 -15.52 -3.94 -2.58
CA ASP A 56 -15.21 -3.98 -4.01
C ASP A 56 -16.52 -4.14 -4.78
N PHE A 57 -16.61 -3.44 -5.91
CA PHE A 57 -17.62 -3.60 -6.92
C PHE A 57 -16.91 -4.07 -8.18
N ASP A 58 -17.29 -5.24 -8.69
CA ASP A 58 -16.67 -5.83 -9.87
C ASP A 58 -17.74 -6.22 -10.88
N ILE A 59 -17.49 -5.94 -12.16
CA ILE A 59 -18.20 -6.55 -13.27
C ILE A 59 -17.28 -7.61 -13.88
N ASP A 60 -17.83 -8.77 -14.25
CA ASP A 60 -17.09 -9.80 -14.97
C ASP A 60 -16.67 -9.25 -16.34
N ASP A 61 -15.43 -8.82 -16.42
CA ASP A 61 -14.85 -8.04 -17.51
C ASP A 61 -14.85 -8.82 -18.82
N LEU A 62 -14.47 -10.11 -18.77
CA LEU A 62 -14.45 -11.00 -19.93
C LEU A 62 -15.87 -11.30 -20.42
N LYS A 63 -16.82 -11.58 -19.53
CA LYS A 63 -18.22 -11.78 -19.96
C LYS A 63 -18.81 -10.51 -20.56
N LEU A 64 -18.53 -9.35 -19.97
CA LEU A 64 -18.99 -8.08 -20.51
C LEU A 64 -18.39 -7.81 -21.89
N ALA A 65 -17.07 -8.00 -22.05
CA ALA A 65 -16.39 -7.83 -23.34
C ALA A 65 -16.96 -8.76 -24.41
N LYS A 66 -17.17 -10.04 -24.09
CA LYS A 66 -17.80 -11.00 -25.02
C LYS A 66 -19.23 -10.61 -25.37
N HIS A 67 -20.02 -10.13 -24.41
CA HIS A 67 -21.38 -9.67 -24.67
C HIS A 67 -21.40 -8.46 -25.61
N ILE A 68 -20.55 -7.45 -25.34
CA ILE A 68 -20.39 -6.28 -26.23
C ILE A 68 -20.02 -6.73 -27.64
N ALA A 69 -18.96 -7.53 -27.76
CA ALA A 69 -18.45 -7.97 -29.05
C ALA A 69 -19.46 -8.83 -29.82
N THR A 70 -20.20 -9.71 -29.16
CA THR A 70 -21.28 -10.51 -29.79
C THR A 70 -22.34 -9.58 -30.39
N VAL A 71 -22.81 -8.61 -29.61
CA VAL A 71 -23.82 -7.64 -30.05
C VAL A 71 -23.35 -6.81 -31.24
N ILE A 72 -22.09 -6.36 -31.26
CA ILE A 72 -21.53 -5.62 -32.39
C ILE A 72 -21.45 -6.54 -33.62
N ALA A 73 -20.89 -7.74 -33.46
CA ALA A 73 -20.68 -8.67 -34.55
C ALA A 73 -22.00 -9.12 -35.22
N GLU A 74 -23.06 -9.36 -34.45
CA GLU A 74 -24.40 -9.65 -34.97
C GLU A 74 -24.97 -8.47 -35.79
N LYS A 75 -24.77 -7.25 -35.31
CA LYS A 75 -25.26 -6.02 -35.98
C LYS A 75 -24.48 -5.71 -37.26
N ASP A 76 -23.18 -5.96 -37.25
CA ASP A 76 -22.30 -5.84 -38.41
C ASP A 76 -22.40 -7.06 -39.34
N LYS A 77 -23.19 -8.07 -38.96
CA LYS A 77 -23.44 -9.30 -39.73
C LYS A 77 -22.16 -10.08 -40.02
N VAL A 78 -21.21 -10.05 -39.09
CA VAL A 78 -20.01 -10.89 -39.13
C VAL A 78 -20.45 -12.36 -39.11
N PRO A 79 -19.90 -13.24 -39.96
CA PRO A 79 -20.29 -14.65 -39.96
C PRO A 79 -20.04 -15.33 -38.60
N GLU A 80 -20.99 -16.15 -38.13
CA GLU A 80 -20.93 -16.87 -36.84
C GLU A 80 -19.61 -17.63 -36.62
N THR A 81 -19.09 -18.25 -37.69
CA THR A 81 -17.84 -19.01 -37.70
C THR A 81 -16.61 -18.12 -37.44
N VAL A 82 -16.69 -16.85 -37.80
CA VAL A 82 -15.68 -15.83 -37.53
C VAL A 82 -15.84 -15.30 -36.10
N ILE A 83 -17.08 -15.01 -35.68
CA ILE A 83 -17.40 -14.56 -34.30
C ILE A 83 -16.83 -15.53 -33.27
N THR A 84 -17.07 -16.84 -33.46
CA THR A 84 -16.60 -17.88 -32.54
C THR A 84 -15.08 -17.82 -32.36
N LYS A 85 -14.32 -17.56 -33.43
CA LYS A 85 -12.85 -17.48 -33.38
C LYS A 85 -12.36 -16.17 -32.75
N ILE A 86 -13.03 -15.05 -33.03
CA ILE A 86 -12.69 -13.74 -32.43
C ILE A 86 -12.96 -13.75 -30.92
N LEU A 87 -14.02 -14.45 -30.47
CA LEU A 87 -14.43 -14.52 -29.07
C LEU A 87 -13.81 -15.69 -28.29
N ASP A 88 -12.97 -16.52 -28.92
CA ASP A 88 -12.27 -17.65 -28.27
C ASP A 88 -11.12 -17.18 -27.36
N SER A 89 -10.94 -15.87 -27.18
CA SER A 89 -9.96 -15.35 -26.24
C SER A 89 -10.41 -15.46 -24.79
N SER A 90 -9.42 -15.65 -23.91
CA SER A 90 -9.54 -15.57 -22.45
C SER A 90 -9.30 -14.16 -21.90
N SER A 91 -9.01 -13.18 -22.76
CA SER A 91 -8.62 -11.83 -22.39
C SER A 91 -9.69 -10.83 -22.83
N SER A 92 -10.16 -9.99 -21.90
CA SER A 92 -11.10 -8.91 -22.20
C SER A 92 -10.45 -7.82 -23.06
N SER A 93 -9.17 -7.51 -22.84
CA SER A 93 -8.44 -6.51 -23.63
C SER A 93 -8.31 -6.94 -25.09
N ASP A 94 -7.94 -8.19 -25.36
CA ASP A 94 -7.73 -8.67 -26.74
C ASP A 94 -9.02 -8.59 -27.58
N ILE A 95 -10.18 -8.72 -26.91
CA ILE A 95 -11.50 -8.56 -27.51
C ILE A 95 -11.81 -7.08 -27.73
N MET A 96 -11.68 -6.25 -26.69
CA MET A 96 -12.07 -4.84 -26.74
C MET A 96 -11.16 -4.02 -27.65
N ASP A 97 -9.85 -4.30 -27.66
CA ASP A 97 -8.86 -3.65 -28.51
C ASP A 97 -8.93 -4.12 -29.97
N GLY A 98 -9.76 -5.15 -30.23
CA GLY A 98 -9.98 -5.75 -31.55
C GLY A 98 -8.82 -6.58 -32.06
N ASP A 99 -7.84 -6.93 -31.22
CA ASP A 99 -6.60 -7.60 -31.63
C ASP A 99 -6.86 -9.00 -32.21
N ASN A 100 -7.73 -9.80 -31.56
CA ASN A 100 -8.10 -11.11 -32.13
C ASN A 100 -8.76 -10.99 -33.52
N ALA A 101 -9.52 -9.93 -33.74
CA ALA A 101 -10.18 -9.70 -35.02
C ALA A 101 -9.19 -9.21 -36.09
N LYS A 102 -8.20 -8.39 -35.71
CA LYS A 102 -7.09 -7.99 -36.60
C LYS A 102 -6.25 -9.20 -36.99
N ASP A 103 -5.84 -10.01 -36.02
CA ASP A 103 -5.10 -11.25 -36.27
C ASP A 103 -5.89 -12.17 -37.19
N TYR A 104 -7.19 -12.36 -36.91
CA TYR A 104 -8.05 -13.16 -37.77
C TYR A 104 -8.07 -12.64 -39.22
N LEU A 105 -8.24 -11.33 -39.39
CA LEU A 105 -8.24 -10.66 -40.69
C LEU A 105 -6.89 -10.84 -41.41
N GLU A 106 -5.77 -10.68 -40.71
CA GLU A 106 -4.42 -10.83 -41.25
C GLU A 106 -4.17 -12.26 -41.76
N TYR A 107 -4.41 -13.26 -40.91
CA TYR A 107 -4.15 -14.67 -41.22
C TYR A 107 -5.11 -15.28 -42.24
N ASN A 108 -6.34 -14.76 -42.36
CA ASN A 108 -7.39 -15.34 -43.22
C ASN A 108 -7.75 -14.43 -44.41
N SER A 109 -7.00 -13.33 -44.62
CA SER A 109 -7.27 -12.29 -45.64
C SER A 109 -7.46 -12.80 -47.08
N SER A 110 -6.80 -13.90 -47.44
CA SER A 110 -6.88 -14.55 -48.76
C SER A 110 -8.03 -15.56 -48.91
N SER A 111 -8.62 -15.99 -47.79
CA SER A 111 -9.69 -17.00 -47.72
C SER A 111 -11.07 -16.40 -47.47
N LEU A 112 -11.14 -15.14 -47.01
CA LEU A 112 -12.38 -14.41 -46.79
C LEU A 112 -12.89 -13.75 -48.07
N THR A 113 -14.22 -13.66 -48.20
CA THR A 113 -14.83 -12.86 -49.27
C THR A 113 -14.56 -11.37 -49.03
N GLY A 114 -14.66 -10.54 -50.07
CA GLY A 114 -14.54 -9.08 -49.93
C GLY A 114 -15.54 -8.52 -48.92
N ASP A 115 -16.80 -8.97 -48.99
CA ASP A 115 -17.88 -8.58 -48.09
C ASP A 115 -17.61 -8.99 -46.63
N ASP A 116 -17.08 -10.19 -46.39
CA ASP A 116 -16.74 -10.63 -45.03
C ASP A 116 -15.54 -9.86 -44.44
N ARG A 117 -14.56 -9.46 -45.27
CA ARG A 117 -13.46 -8.60 -44.81
C ARG A 117 -13.96 -7.23 -44.38
N ASP A 118 -14.87 -6.63 -45.15
CA ASP A 118 -15.45 -5.32 -44.82
C ASP A 118 -16.27 -5.37 -43.53
N LYS A 119 -17.02 -6.45 -43.30
CA LYS A 119 -17.76 -6.68 -42.05
C LYS A 119 -16.84 -6.83 -40.85
N VAL A 120 -15.75 -7.59 -40.97
CA VAL A 120 -14.76 -7.74 -39.88
C VAL A 120 -14.02 -6.44 -39.60
N ALA A 121 -13.68 -5.67 -40.64
CA ALA A 121 -13.07 -4.35 -40.48
C ALA A 121 -14.02 -3.37 -39.77
N LYS A 122 -15.30 -3.38 -40.12
CA LYS A 122 -16.33 -2.58 -39.44
C LYS A 122 -16.48 -2.99 -37.97
N PHE A 123 -16.50 -4.29 -37.68
CA PHE A 123 -16.51 -4.80 -36.30
C PHE A 123 -15.32 -4.28 -35.49
N ILE A 124 -14.10 -4.29 -36.04
CA ILE A 124 -12.90 -3.77 -35.37
C ILE A 124 -13.07 -2.29 -35.04
N GLN A 125 -13.57 -1.48 -35.98
CA GLN A 125 -13.82 -0.06 -35.75
C GLN A 125 -14.86 0.15 -34.64
N ASP A 126 -15.95 -0.60 -34.66
CA ASP A 126 -17.05 -0.44 -33.72
C ASP A 126 -16.70 -0.91 -32.30
N ILE A 127 -15.95 -2.01 -32.15
CA ILE A 127 -15.54 -2.51 -30.82
C ILE A 127 -14.52 -1.58 -30.15
N GLN A 128 -13.53 -1.09 -30.91
CA GLN A 128 -12.51 -0.16 -30.42
C GLN A 128 -13.11 1.21 -30.03
N GLY A 129 -14.25 1.57 -30.62
CA GLY A 129 -14.99 2.77 -30.27
C GLY A 129 -15.69 2.70 -28.91
N VAL A 130 -15.92 1.50 -28.36
CA VAL A 130 -16.65 1.32 -27.10
C VAL A 130 -15.71 1.48 -25.91
N SER A 131 -16.13 2.28 -24.93
CA SER A 131 -15.44 2.41 -23.65
C SER A 131 -16.41 2.16 -22.49
N VAL A 132 -15.90 1.51 -21.44
CA VAL A 132 -16.64 1.20 -20.22
C VAL A 132 -15.87 1.75 -19.02
N TYR A 133 -16.56 2.51 -18.17
CA TYR A 133 -16.00 3.15 -17.00
C TYR A 133 -16.82 2.79 -15.77
N THR A 134 -16.14 2.44 -14.70
CA THR A 134 -16.74 2.29 -13.37
C THR A 134 -16.15 3.37 -12.48
N ASN A 135 -17.00 4.16 -11.84
CA ASN A 135 -16.57 5.27 -10.99
C ASN A 135 -17.40 5.36 -9.71
N ASN A 136 -16.76 5.59 -8.58
CA ASN A 136 -17.40 6.02 -7.34
C ASN A 136 -17.71 7.53 -7.40
N ASP A 137 -18.91 7.96 -7.02
CA ASP A 137 -19.29 9.39 -6.95
C ASP A 137 -18.35 10.22 -6.04
N ASN A 138 -17.64 9.56 -5.11
CA ASN A 138 -16.66 10.19 -4.23
C ASN A 138 -15.27 10.36 -4.85
N ASP A 139 -14.96 9.63 -5.92
CA ASP A 139 -13.66 9.64 -6.59
C ASP A 139 -13.86 10.24 -7.98
N LYS A 140 -13.66 11.55 -8.11
CA LYS A 140 -13.82 12.26 -9.38
C LYS A 140 -12.64 11.94 -10.31
N LYS A 141 -12.61 10.74 -10.90
CA LYS A 141 -11.80 10.48 -12.07
C LYS A 141 -12.51 11.08 -13.28
N THR A 142 -12.20 12.34 -13.59
CA THR A 142 -12.55 12.93 -14.88
C THR A 142 -11.52 12.48 -15.90
N THR A 143 -11.83 11.45 -16.68
CA THR A 143 -11.07 11.15 -17.90
C THR A 143 -11.61 12.02 -19.04
N GLU A 144 -11.00 13.19 -19.22
CA GLU A 144 -11.00 13.89 -20.50
C GLU A 144 -9.96 13.20 -21.38
N GLY A 145 -10.39 12.26 -22.22
CA GLY A 145 -9.49 11.56 -23.12
C GLY A 145 -10.23 10.65 -24.10
N THR A 146 -9.85 10.72 -25.37
CA THR A 146 -10.35 9.93 -26.50
C THR A 146 -9.76 8.52 -26.57
N SER A 147 -9.02 8.09 -25.55
CA SER A 147 -8.45 6.74 -25.48
C SER A 147 -9.47 5.74 -24.94
N GLN A 148 -9.64 4.64 -25.67
CA GLN A 148 -10.40 3.47 -25.25
C GLN A 148 -10.01 3.08 -23.82
N TYR A 149 -11.01 2.95 -22.95
CA TYR A 149 -10.82 2.64 -21.54
C TYR A 149 -11.85 1.59 -21.15
N PHE A 150 -11.38 0.51 -20.53
CA PHE A 150 -12.20 -0.61 -20.10
C PHE A 150 -11.87 -0.91 -18.63
N ASP A 151 -12.60 -0.22 -17.74
CA ASP A 151 -12.47 -0.34 -16.29
C ASP A 151 -13.80 -0.79 -15.69
N THR A 152 -13.77 -1.97 -15.10
CA THR A 152 -14.92 -2.73 -14.65
C THR A 152 -14.94 -2.94 -13.14
N ASP A 153 -13.99 -2.35 -12.41
CA ASP A 153 -13.91 -2.46 -10.95
C ASP A 153 -13.88 -1.10 -10.24
N GLU A 154 -14.28 -1.11 -8.96
CA GLU A 154 -14.16 0.04 -8.07
C GLU A 154 -13.97 -0.44 -6.63
N ARG A 155 -13.09 0.23 -5.87
CA ARG A 155 -12.58 -0.28 -4.59
C ARG A 155 -12.76 0.71 -3.45
N GLU A 156 -12.41 0.26 -2.24
CA GLU A 156 -12.51 1.05 -1.00
C GLU A 156 -13.94 1.55 -0.67
N LEU A 157 -14.95 0.84 -1.15
CA LEU A 157 -16.36 1.22 -1.04
C LEU A 157 -16.92 1.02 0.37
N LYS A 158 -17.94 1.81 0.72
CA LYS A 158 -18.79 1.62 1.91
C LYS A 158 -20.26 1.47 1.52
N ASN A 159 -21.03 0.81 2.40
CA ASN A 159 -22.47 0.70 2.26
C ASN A 159 -23.08 2.11 2.19
N GLY A 160 -23.90 2.35 1.17
CA GLY A 160 -24.50 3.65 0.90
C GLY A 160 -23.79 4.46 -0.18
N ASP A 161 -22.56 4.11 -0.55
CA ASP A 161 -21.89 4.69 -1.72
C ASP A 161 -22.65 4.39 -3.01
N LYS A 162 -22.34 5.17 -4.04
CA LYS A 162 -22.88 5.02 -5.37
C LYS A 162 -21.72 4.77 -6.33
N VAL A 163 -21.85 3.71 -7.10
CA VAL A 163 -20.95 3.38 -8.21
C VAL A 163 -21.72 3.59 -9.50
N THR A 164 -21.18 4.39 -10.40
CA THR A 164 -21.73 4.67 -11.70
C THR A 164 -20.93 3.93 -12.76
N VAL A 165 -21.63 3.12 -13.55
CA VAL A 165 -21.08 2.44 -14.73
C VAL A 165 -21.52 3.23 -15.95
N GLU A 166 -20.57 3.73 -16.73
CA GLU A 166 -20.80 4.48 -17.95
C GLU A 166 -20.26 3.71 -19.15
N VAL A 167 -21.07 3.60 -20.19
CA VAL A 167 -20.70 3.05 -21.49
C VAL A 167 -20.74 4.19 -22.49
N LYS A 168 -19.62 4.46 -23.14
CA LYS A 168 -19.52 5.44 -24.22
C LYS A 168 -19.27 4.70 -25.53
N ALA A 169 -20.01 5.07 -26.56
CA ALA A 169 -19.84 4.56 -27.92
C ALA A 169 -20.07 5.69 -28.94
N PRO A 170 -19.43 5.62 -30.14
CA PRO A 170 -19.67 6.53 -31.24
C PRO A 170 -21.14 6.63 -31.65
N SER A 171 -21.51 7.74 -32.29
CA SER A 171 -22.90 8.00 -32.71
C SER A 171 -23.40 7.02 -33.77
N ASP A 172 -22.51 6.41 -34.54
CA ASP A 172 -22.76 5.38 -35.55
C ASP A 172 -22.58 3.93 -35.04
N SER A 173 -22.02 3.75 -33.83
CA SER A 173 -21.83 2.43 -33.23
C SER A 173 -23.17 1.70 -32.96
N PRO A 174 -23.23 0.37 -33.12
CA PRO A 174 -24.38 -0.45 -32.74
C PRO A 174 -24.64 -0.49 -31.23
N ILE A 175 -23.69 -0.05 -30.40
CA ILE A 175 -23.86 0.09 -28.95
C ILE A 175 -24.42 1.48 -28.61
N LYS A 176 -25.36 1.51 -27.66
CA LYS A 176 -25.95 2.72 -27.12
C LYS A 176 -25.11 3.21 -25.94
N SER A 177 -24.63 4.45 -26.00
CA SER A 177 -24.07 5.12 -24.82
C SER A 177 -25.09 5.17 -23.69
N THR A 178 -24.71 4.72 -22.50
CA THR A 178 -25.61 4.59 -21.37
C THR A 178 -24.88 4.78 -20.04
N THR A 179 -25.63 5.15 -19.01
CA THR A 179 -25.09 5.32 -17.66
C THR A 179 -26.05 4.66 -16.70
N LYS A 180 -25.51 3.89 -15.74
CA LYS A 180 -26.29 3.22 -14.71
C LYS A 180 -25.59 3.35 -13.36
N THR A 181 -26.33 3.81 -12.36
CA THR A 181 -25.81 3.99 -11.00
C THR A 181 -26.34 2.89 -10.08
N PHE A 182 -25.43 2.28 -9.33
CA PHE A 182 -25.65 1.22 -8.37
C PHE A 182 -25.43 1.75 -6.96
N LYS A 183 -26.39 1.54 -6.07
CA LYS A 183 -26.20 1.81 -4.64
C LYS A 183 -25.53 0.61 -3.97
N ILE A 184 -24.35 0.83 -3.40
CA ILE A 184 -23.59 -0.21 -2.73
C ILE A 184 -24.30 -0.63 -1.44
N LYS A 185 -24.60 -1.93 -1.35
CA LYS A 185 -25.26 -2.58 -0.21
C LYS A 185 -24.70 -3.99 -0.04
N GLY A 186 -24.84 -4.55 1.16
CA GLY A 186 -24.45 -5.93 1.45
C GLY A 186 -22.99 -6.12 1.87
N LEU A 187 -22.19 -5.05 1.93
CA LEU A 187 -20.84 -5.12 2.49
C LEU A 187 -20.89 -5.50 3.97
N LYS A 188 -20.02 -6.43 4.37
CA LYS A 188 -19.96 -6.91 5.75
C LYS A 188 -19.45 -5.81 6.67
N GLN A 189 -20.00 -5.69 7.88
CA GLN A 189 -19.43 -4.76 8.86
C GLN A 189 -18.12 -5.35 9.42
N PRO A 190 -17.01 -4.58 9.44
CA PRO A 190 -15.79 -5.05 10.05
C PRO A 190 -15.98 -5.21 11.57
N GLN A 191 -15.30 -6.19 12.15
CA GLN A 191 -15.33 -6.40 13.60
C GLN A 191 -14.59 -5.26 14.30
N THR A 192 -15.28 -4.53 15.18
CA THR A 192 -14.64 -3.49 16.00
C THR A 192 -13.72 -4.12 17.05
N VAL A 193 -12.45 -3.72 17.05
CA VAL A 193 -11.44 -4.13 18.03
C VAL A 193 -10.96 -2.90 18.79
N LYS A 194 -11.25 -2.84 20.08
CA LYS A 194 -10.72 -1.78 20.97
C LYS A 194 -9.22 -2.00 21.16
N LEU A 195 -8.39 -0.98 20.93
CA LEU A 195 -6.95 -1.10 21.14
C LEU A 195 -6.59 -1.50 22.59
N SER A 196 -7.39 -1.11 23.58
CA SER A 196 -7.17 -1.55 24.96
C SER A 196 -7.25 -3.06 25.17
N SER A 197 -7.97 -3.80 24.31
CA SER A 197 -7.99 -5.26 24.37
C SER A 197 -6.63 -5.88 24.03
N LEU A 198 -5.78 -5.14 23.30
CA LEU A 198 -4.41 -5.54 22.97
C LEU A 198 -3.43 -5.27 24.10
N TYR A 199 -3.79 -4.46 25.11
CA TYR A 199 -2.88 -4.07 26.18
C TYR A 199 -2.29 -5.28 26.93
N LYS A 200 -3.11 -6.30 27.20
CA LYS A 200 -2.66 -7.55 27.86
C LYS A 200 -1.62 -8.34 27.06
N HIS A 201 -1.47 -8.02 25.78
CA HIS A 201 -0.53 -8.65 24.87
C HIS A 201 0.76 -7.87 24.70
N LEU A 202 0.84 -6.69 25.31
CA LEU A 202 1.95 -5.77 25.18
C LEU A 202 2.75 -5.70 26.48
N SER A 203 4.03 -5.43 26.36
CA SER A 203 4.91 -5.13 27.48
C SER A 203 5.89 -4.04 27.09
N LEU A 204 6.24 -3.19 28.05
CA LEU A 204 7.28 -2.19 27.88
C LEU A 204 8.62 -2.82 28.26
N TYR A 205 9.56 -2.83 27.32
CA TYR A 205 10.96 -3.10 27.59
C TYR A 205 11.70 -1.78 27.65
N ALA A 206 12.26 -1.46 28.82
CA ALA A 206 13.14 -0.33 29.00
C ALA A 206 14.53 -0.81 29.46
N SER A 207 15.56 -0.17 28.95
CA SER A 207 16.96 -0.46 29.30
C SER A 207 17.77 0.84 29.34
N GLY A 208 18.79 0.84 30.18
CA GLY A 208 19.76 1.94 30.27
C GLY A 208 19.73 2.73 31.54
N ILE A 209 20.33 3.90 31.50
CA ILE A 209 20.58 4.69 32.70
C ILE A 209 19.47 5.70 32.87
N GLU A 210 18.79 5.63 34.00
CA GLU A 210 17.70 6.53 34.37
C GLU A 210 18.09 8.01 34.24
N GLY A 211 17.22 8.79 33.58
CA GLY A 211 17.36 10.25 33.45
C GLY A 211 18.55 10.68 32.59
N THR A 212 18.99 9.83 31.66
CA THR A 212 20.02 10.15 30.65
C THR A 212 19.45 10.11 29.25
N ASP A 213 20.27 10.45 28.27
CA ASP A 213 19.98 10.19 26.86
C ASP A 213 20.36 8.73 26.46
N PHE A 214 21.03 7.98 27.34
CA PHE A 214 21.52 6.61 27.12
C PHE A 214 20.51 5.54 27.56
N GLN A 215 19.29 5.67 27.06
CA GLN A 215 18.18 4.80 27.44
C GLN A 215 17.31 4.48 26.23
N LYS A 216 16.65 3.34 26.30
CA LYS A 216 15.73 2.90 25.27
C LYS A 216 14.46 2.38 25.90
N ALA A 217 13.33 2.71 25.31
CA ALA A 217 12.04 2.18 25.69
C ALA A 217 11.27 1.75 24.45
N LYS A 218 10.89 0.48 24.39
CA LYS A 218 10.12 -0.09 23.29
C LYS A 218 8.98 -0.92 23.83
N VAL A 219 7.78 -0.68 23.31
CA VAL A 219 6.64 -1.57 23.56
C VAL A 219 6.77 -2.75 22.61
N LYS A 220 6.57 -3.97 23.10
CA LYS A 220 6.61 -5.20 22.32
C LYS A 220 5.40 -6.05 22.60
N PHE A 221 5.00 -6.87 21.63
CA PHE A 221 4.11 -7.99 21.92
C PHE A 221 4.83 -9.03 22.79
N ALA A 222 4.33 -9.27 24.00
CA ALA A 222 4.77 -10.37 24.86
C ALA A 222 4.17 -11.70 24.39
N ASN A 223 2.90 -11.67 23.99
CA ASN A 223 2.21 -12.79 23.35
C ASN A 223 1.25 -12.26 22.28
N LYS A 224 1.62 -12.38 21.01
CA LYS A 224 0.83 -11.81 19.92
C LYS A 224 -0.48 -12.61 19.75
N PRO A 225 -1.65 -11.94 19.60
CA PRO A 225 -2.89 -12.63 19.25
C PRO A 225 -2.76 -13.35 17.91
N LYS A 226 -3.34 -14.56 17.79
CA LYS A 226 -3.25 -15.39 16.56
C LYS A 226 -3.65 -14.63 15.29
N TYR A 227 -4.71 -13.83 15.35
CA TYR A 227 -5.16 -13.05 14.18
C TYR A 227 -4.19 -11.96 13.75
N LEU A 228 -3.22 -11.57 14.59
CA LEU A 228 -2.15 -10.66 14.20
C LEU A 228 -0.92 -11.43 13.65
N HIS A 229 -0.82 -12.76 13.78
CA HIS A 229 0.36 -13.53 13.36
C HIS A 229 0.56 -13.53 11.85
N LEU A 230 -0.54 -13.58 11.08
CA LEU A 230 -0.51 -13.61 9.62
C LEU A 230 -0.15 -12.26 8.99
N HIS A 231 -0.09 -11.20 9.81
CA HIS A 231 0.22 -9.85 9.36
C HIS A 231 1.55 -9.40 9.98
N TYR A 232 2.39 -8.73 9.20
CA TYR A 232 3.64 -8.10 9.64
C TYR A 232 3.39 -6.86 10.51
N VAL A 233 2.59 -7.02 11.57
CA VAL A 233 2.16 -5.94 12.47
C VAL A 233 3.35 -5.45 13.27
N ASN A 234 3.72 -4.19 13.02
CA ASN A 234 4.71 -3.47 13.80
C ASN A 234 4.25 -3.23 15.24
N ASN A 235 5.23 -3.20 16.13
CA ASN A 235 5.02 -2.81 17.52
C ASN A 235 4.60 -1.33 17.61
N PRO A 236 3.72 -0.97 18.56
CA PRO A 236 3.35 0.42 18.79
C PRO A 236 4.56 1.26 19.23
N LYS A 237 4.61 2.52 18.77
CA LYS A 237 5.61 3.51 19.19
C LYS A 237 5.12 4.31 20.39
N LEU A 238 6.05 4.75 21.25
CA LEU A 238 5.79 5.71 22.31
C LEU A 238 5.61 7.13 21.74
N VAL A 239 4.93 8.00 22.46
CA VAL A 239 4.77 9.43 22.08
C VAL A 239 6.07 10.22 22.29
N LYS A 240 6.84 9.89 23.34
CA LYS A 240 8.15 10.47 23.68
C LYS A 240 8.92 9.50 24.58
N ASP A 241 10.24 9.39 24.39
CA ASP A 241 11.09 8.37 25.04
C ASP A 241 12.45 8.89 25.53
N THR A 242 12.66 10.20 25.63
CA THR A 242 13.92 10.77 26.14
C THR A 242 13.89 11.02 27.65
N LYS A 243 15.02 10.77 28.34
CA LYS A 243 15.25 11.03 29.78
C LYS A 243 14.18 10.47 30.71
N LEU A 244 13.85 9.20 30.50
CA LEU A 244 12.87 8.42 31.24
C LEU A 244 13.39 8.06 32.62
N LYS A 245 12.47 7.89 33.56
CA LYS A 245 12.74 7.50 34.94
C LYS A 245 11.98 6.25 35.33
N ASN A 246 12.53 5.45 36.24
CA ASN A 246 11.79 4.33 36.80
C ASN A 246 10.55 4.89 37.53
N GLY A 247 9.41 4.24 37.30
CA GLY A 247 8.12 4.69 37.80
C GLY A 247 7.40 5.75 36.96
N GLN A 248 8.08 6.36 35.98
CA GLN A 248 7.43 7.26 35.02
C GLN A 248 6.38 6.52 34.19
N VAL A 249 5.26 7.18 33.90
CA VAL A 249 4.25 6.66 32.99
C VAL A 249 4.50 7.21 31.58
N VAL A 250 4.64 6.33 30.61
CA VAL A 250 4.79 6.66 29.18
C VAL A 250 3.56 6.22 28.40
N GLN A 251 3.23 6.95 27.35
CA GLN A 251 2.05 6.69 26.51
C GLN A 251 2.45 6.17 25.13
N VAL A 252 1.64 5.25 24.62
CA VAL A 252 1.68 4.79 23.23
C VAL A 252 0.99 5.78 22.32
N ASN A 253 1.52 5.98 21.12
CA ASN A 253 0.83 6.70 20.04
C ASN A 253 -0.28 5.81 19.43
N THR A 254 -1.40 5.70 20.17
CA THR A 254 -2.52 4.83 19.81
C THR A 254 -3.22 5.25 18.52
N LYS A 255 -3.25 6.55 18.20
CA LYS A 255 -3.82 7.07 16.95
C LYS A 255 -3.04 6.58 15.73
N ALA A 256 -1.72 6.75 15.73
CA ALA A 256 -0.87 6.27 14.64
C ALA A 256 -0.95 4.74 14.51
N TRP A 257 -0.99 4.03 15.63
CA TRP A 257 -1.08 2.58 15.63
C TRP A 257 -2.43 2.05 15.13
N ALA A 258 -3.55 2.66 15.53
CA ALA A 258 -4.88 2.33 15.00
C ALA A 258 -4.94 2.53 13.47
N LYS A 259 -4.42 3.65 12.97
CA LYS A 259 -4.34 3.91 11.52
C LYS A 259 -3.55 2.83 10.80
N TYR A 260 -2.37 2.49 11.32
CA TYR A 260 -1.56 1.42 10.76
C TYR A 260 -2.31 0.08 10.74
N LEU A 261 -2.91 -0.34 11.86
CA LEU A 261 -3.67 -1.59 11.93
C LEU A 261 -4.87 -1.61 10.97
N ASN A 262 -5.61 -0.51 10.83
CA ASN A 262 -6.73 -0.39 9.89
C ASN A 262 -6.33 -0.46 8.41
N ASN A 263 -5.03 -0.34 8.10
CA ASN A 263 -4.50 -0.56 6.76
C ASN A 263 -3.99 -1.99 6.54
N GLN A 264 -4.06 -2.85 7.55
CA GLN A 264 -3.58 -4.24 7.46
C GLN A 264 -4.72 -5.25 7.50
N PHE A 265 -5.94 -4.82 7.83
CA PHE A 265 -7.08 -5.69 8.02
C PHE A 265 -8.34 -5.10 7.41
N ASP A 266 -8.97 -5.82 6.48
CA ASP A 266 -10.26 -5.41 5.91
C ASP A 266 -11.43 -5.82 6.80
N ASN A 267 -11.28 -6.95 7.50
CA ASN A 267 -12.33 -7.52 8.34
C ASN A 267 -12.39 -6.95 9.77
N LYS A 268 -11.52 -6.00 10.11
CA LYS A 268 -11.41 -5.43 11.47
C LYS A 268 -11.29 -3.92 11.42
N HIS A 269 -11.91 -3.29 12.40
CA HIS A 269 -11.78 -1.87 12.63
C HIS A 269 -11.23 -1.61 14.03
N PHE A 270 -9.97 -1.19 14.10
CA PHE A 270 -9.27 -0.85 15.32
C PHE A 270 -9.61 0.57 15.76
N VAL A 271 -10.17 0.69 16.96
CA VAL A 271 -10.61 1.97 17.54
C VAL A 271 -9.79 2.32 18.77
N VAL A 272 -9.45 3.60 18.88
CA VAL A 272 -8.81 4.17 20.08
C VAL A 272 -9.92 4.44 21.10
N ASP A 273 -10.04 3.56 22.10
CA ASP A 273 -11.05 3.67 23.15
C ASP A 273 -10.52 4.36 24.41
N LYS A 274 -9.23 4.22 24.70
CA LYS A 274 -8.53 4.91 25.80
C LYS A 274 -7.03 5.01 25.53
N PRO A 275 -6.31 5.92 26.21
CA PRO A 275 -4.85 5.93 26.19
C PRO A 275 -4.27 4.59 26.68
N LEU A 276 -3.21 4.13 26.02
CA LEU A 276 -2.43 2.99 26.50
C LEU A 276 -1.13 3.51 27.10
N SER A 277 -0.93 3.19 28.37
CA SER A 277 0.18 3.72 29.16
C SER A 277 0.92 2.60 29.87
N PHE A 278 2.23 2.72 29.99
CA PHE A 278 3.08 1.76 30.68
C PHE A 278 3.91 2.48 31.74
N LYS A 279 4.12 1.82 32.88
CA LYS A 279 5.07 2.28 33.89
C LYS A 279 6.47 1.81 33.51
N VAL A 280 7.41 2.74 33.40
CA VAL A 280 8.82 2.45 33.11
C VAL A 280 9.44 1.71 34.30
N SER A 281 10.15 0.63 34.02
CA SER A 281 10.92 -0.15 34.99
C SER A 281 12.11 -0.80 34.29
N GLY A 282 13.14 -1.17 35.05
CA GLY A 282 14.34 -1.83 34.52
C GLY A 282 15.45 -0.89 34.07
N LEU A 283 15.33 0.42 34.30
CA LEU A 283 16.46 1.34 34.13
C LEU A 283 17.42 1.22 35.32
N ALA A 284 18.73 1.26 35.06
CA ALA A 284 19.74 1.33 36.10
C ALA A 284 19.76 2.72 36.73
N SER A 285 19.80 2.78 38.05
CA SER A 285 19.95 4.05 38.77
C SER A 285 21.39 4.53 38.68
N LYS A 286 21.61 5.80 38.31
CA LYS A 286 22.95 6.42 38.31
C LYS A 286 23.70 6.21 39.63
N LYS A 287 23.00 6.27 40.76
CA LYS A 287 23.58 6.13 42.10
C LYS A 287 24.02 4.70 42.43
N GLN A 288 23.53 3.72 41.69
CA GLN A 288 23.80 2.29 41.89
C GLN A 288 24.77 1.73 40.85
N LEU A 289 25.25 2.56 39.92
CA LEU A 289 26.25 2.14 38.95
C LEU A 289 27.61 2.01 39.64
N ASP A 290 28.18 0.82 39.58
CA ASP A 290 29.52 0.52 40.06
C ASP A 290 30.50 0.48 38.88
N TYR A 291 31.42 1.46 38.86
CA TYR A 291 32.47 1.59 37.85
C TYR A 291 33.81 1.00 38.31
N SER A 292 33.91 0.47 39.53
CA SER A 292 35.19 0.10 40.15
C SER A 292 35.99 -0.92 39.35
N GLN A 293 35.34 -1.98 38.86
CA GLN A 293 36.01 -3.01 38.05
C GLN A 293 36.49 -2.47 36.71
N VAL A 294 35.73 -1.56 36.14
CA VAL A 294 36.09 -0.89 34.89
C VAL A 294 37.32 -0.03 35.09
N ILE A 295 37.27 0.87 36.07
CA ILE A 295 38.38 1.78 36.38
C ILE A 295 39.65 0.97 36.72
N LYS A 296 39.51 -0.13 37.48
CA LYS A 296 40.64 -1.00 37.81
C LYS A 296 41.28 -1.63 36.56
N LYS A 297 40.47 -2.17 35.64
CA LYS A 297 40.99 -2.74 34.38
C LYS A 297 41.64 -1.68 33.51
N ALA A 298 41.04 -0.50 33.45
CA ALA A 298 41.56 0.62 32.69
C ALA A 298 42.90 1.11 33.20
N ASN A 299 43.01 1.33 34.51
CA ASN A 299 44.26 1.71 35.13
C ASN A 299 45.34 0.64 34.93
N SER A 300 45.02 -0.65 35.11
CA SER A 300 45.96 -1.75 34.86
C SER A 300 46.50 -1.76 33.42
N TYR A 301 45.62 -1.52 32.44
CA TYR A 301 46.03 -1.49 31.04
C TYR A 301 46.89 -0.26 30.70
N ILE A 302 46.56 0.91 31.25
CA ILE A 302 47.38 2.12 31.12
C ILE A 302 48.74 1.95 31.78
N GLU A 303 48.79 1.35 32.96
CA GLU A 303 50.03 1.01 33.67
C GLU A 303 50.91 0.07 32.84
N ASP A 304 50.31 -0.94 32.18
CA ASP A 304 51.04 -1.86 31.30
C ASP A 304 51.59 -1.17 30.05
N LEU A 305 50.86 -0.23 29.45
CA LEU A 305 51.28 0.48 28.23
C LEU A 305 52.26 1.63 28.48
N TYR A 306 52.13 2.30 29.63
CA TYR A 306 52.82 3.56 29.92
C TYR A 306 53.46 3.54 31.32
N SER A 307 54.07 2.42 31.68
CA SER A 307 54.64 2.09 33.00
C SER A 307 55.51 3.19 33.64
N ASP A 308 56.10 4.09 32.85
CA ASP A 308 56.98 5.17 33.29
C ASP A 308 56.38 6.58 33.23
N THR A 309 55.08 6.75 32.94
CA THR A 309 54.46 8.08 32.79
C THR A 309 53.58 8.49 33.97
N GLU A 310 53.49 9.80 34.26
CA GLU A 310 52.52 10.34 35.25
C GLU A 310 51.05 10.04 34.90
N ILE A 311 50.78 9.63 33.65
CA ILE A 311 49.46 9.27 33.12
C ILE A 311 48.87 8.08 33.89
N ALA A 312 49.71 7.08 34.19
CA ALA A 312 49.32 5.89 34.95
C ALA A 312 48.90 6.20 36.40
N LYS A 313 49.36 7.32 36.97
CA LYS A 313 49.16 7.65 38.39
C LYS A 313 47.92 8.51 38.65
N GLY A 314 47.36 9.17 37.64
CA GLY A 314 46.28 10.16 37.79
C GLY A 314 44.85 9.61 37.67
N GLY A 315 44.68 8.42 37.09
CA GLY A 315 43.36 7.89 36.75
C GLY A 315 42.64 8.69 35.65
N PRO A 316 41.40 8.31 35.30
CA PRO A 316 40.63 9.01 34.27
C PRO A 316 40.08 10.35 34.77
N THR A 317 40.13 11.39 33.94
CA THR A 317 39.58 12.73 34.20
C THR A 317 38.12 12.87 33.78
N ALA A 318 37.66 12.05 32.82
CA ALA A 318 36.26 12.00 32.42
C ALA A 318 35.82 10.57 32.06
N ILE A 319 34.53 10.32 32.24
CA ILE A 319 33.89 9.04 31.94
C ILE A 319 32.61 9.33 31.16
N TYR A 320 32.52 8.79 29.95
CA TYR A 320 31.33 8.88 29.09
C TYR A 320 30.83 7.48 28.80
N ALA A 321 29.52 7.26 28.89
CA ALA A 321 28.90 6.00 28.48
C ALA A 321 28.05 6.26 27.25
N ASP A 322 28.16 5.44 26.21
CA ASP A 322 27.29 5.49 25.03
C ASP A 322 26.51 4.17 24.86
N TYR A 323 25.41 4.20 24.13
CA TYR A 323 24.55 3.03 23.90
C TYR A 323 24.59 2.61 22.44
N ASN A 324 25.08 1.39 22.20
CA ASN A 324 25.06 0.78 20.88
C ASN A 324 23.72 0.07 20.64
N GLU A 325 22.92 0.64 19.72
CA GLU A 325 21.59 0.13 19.39
C GLU A 325 21.57 -1.26 18.74
N ARG A 326 22.63 -1.61 18.00
CA ARG A 326 22.72 -2.87 17.24
C ARG A 326 22.89 -4.04 18.19
N ASP A 327 23.76 -3.88 19.17
CA ASP A 327 24.15 -4.96 20.09
C ASP A 327 23.38 -4.91 21.41
N ASN A 328 22.53 -3.88 21.59
CA ASN A 328 21.80 -3.62 22.83
C ASN A 328 22.74 -3.55 24.04
N ASP A 329 23.89 -2.92 23.84
CA ASP A 329 25.01 -2.87 24.77
C ASP A 329 25.43 -1.42 25.05
N TYR A 330 26.15 -1.22 26.14
CA TYR A 330 26.76 0.04 26.47
C TYR A 330 28.24 0.01 26.09
N SER A 331 28.80 1.13 25.70
CA SER A 331 30.23 1.38 25.67
C SER A 331 30.56 2.42 26.74
N MET A 332 31.78 2.41 27.27
CA MET A 332 32.20 3.46 28.21
C MET A 332 33.60 3.95 27.86
N SER A 333 33.66 5.18 27.41
CA SER A 333 34.90 5.89 27.13
C SER A 333 35.44 6.50 28.42
N LEU A 334 36.67 6.16 28.76
CA LEU A 334 37.43 6.75 29.84
C LEU A 334 38.46 7.68 29.22
N TYR A 335 38.65 8.88 29.78
CA TYR A 335 39.58 9.87 29.25
C TYR A 335 40.72 10.06 30.25
N TYR A 336 41.96 9.92 29.80
CA TYR A 336 43.17 10.09 30.61
C TYR A 336 43.97 11.31 30.14
N PRO A 337 44.54 12.12 31.06
CA PRO A 337 45.36 13.26 30.69
C PRO A 337 46.79 12.80 30.32
N LEU A 338 47.24 13.10 29.10
CA LEU A 338 48.60 12.78 28.63
C LEU A 338 49.66 13.84 29.09
N SER A 339 49.94 13.89 30.39
CA SER A 339 51.07 14.57 31.07
C SER A 339 51.21 16.12 31.02
N LYS A 340 51.90 16.66 32.05
CA LYS A 340 52.23 18.09 32.27
C LYS A 340 53.31 18.70 31.34
N ARG A 341 53.86 17.96 30.36
CA ARG A 341 54.96 18.46 29.50
C ARG A 341 54.51 19.24 28.27
N SER A 342 53.24 19.63 28.19
CA SER A 342 52.78 20.60 27.21
C SER A 342 52.73 22.01 27.79
N THR A 343 53.89 22.58 28.13
CA THR A 343 54.02 24.04 28.30
C THR A 343 53.77 24.83 27.00
N TYR A 344 53.40 24.14 25.91
CA TYR A 344 52.97 24.72 24.63
C TYR A 344 51.55 24.35 24.19
N LEU A 345 50.72 23.77 25.07
CA LEU A 345 49.28 23.61 24.78
C LEU A 345 48.48 24.60 25.63
N THR A 346 48.75 25.88 25.40
CA THR A 346 47.75 26.92 25.65
C THR A 346 46.57 26.67 24.72
N ASP A 347 45.41 26.49 25.31
CA ASP A 347 44.08 26.36 24.70
C ASP A 347 43.77 25.02 23.99
N ASN A 348 42.98 24.18 24.67
CA ASN A 348 42.07 23.17 24.10
C ASN A 348 42.62 21.89 23.43
N LYS A 349 43.82 21.41 23.78
CA LYS A 349 44.27 20.08 23.28
C LYS A 349 44.32 19.05 24.42
N TYR A 350 43.31 18.19 24.46
CA TYR A 350 43.40 16.90 25.14
C TYR A 350 43.81 15.88 24.08
N SER A 351 44.91 15.17 24.28
CA SER A 351 45.18 13.97 23.52
C SER A 351 44.36 12.84 24.17
N GLU A 352 43.42 12.30 23.40
CA GLU A 352 42.36 11.42 23.89
C GLU A 352 42.76 9.95 23.74
N LEU A 353 42.44 9.16 24.76
CA LEU A 353 42.65 7.73 24.75
C LEU A 353 41.35 7.07 25.18
N THR A 354 40.58 6.56 24.23
CA THR A 354 39.34 5.79 24.48
C THR A 354 39.69 4.31 24.55
N ILE A 355 39.32 3.61 25.64
CA ILE A 355 39.97 2.32 25.93
C ILE A 355 39.03 1.12 26.03
N PHE A 356 37.71 1.24 26.24
CA PHE A 356 36.94 0.02 26.55
C PHE A 356 35.44 0.01 26.21
N HIS A 357 34.94 -1.15 25.77
CA HIS A 357 33.50 -1.43 25.70
C HIS A 357 33.05 -2.33 26.86
N PHE A 358 32.05 -1.87 27.62
CA PHE A 358 31.51 -2.59 28.78
C PHE A 358 30.00 -2.81 28.69
N LYS A 359 29.57 -4.05 28.81
CA LYS A 359 28.14 -4.39 28.81
C LYS A 359 27.54 -4.10 30.18
N LEU A 360 26.39 -3.42 30.23
CA LEU A 360 25.61 -3.28 31.46
C LEU A 360 24.76 -4.53 31.69
N LYS A 361 25.06 -5.30 32.74
CA LYS A 361 24.30 -6.48 33.16
C LYS A 361 24.00 -6.38 34.66
N ASP A 362 22.72 -6.49 35.03
CA ASP A 362 22.27 -6.45 36.44
C ASP A 362 22.82 -5.23 37.21
N ASN A 363 22.77 -4.05 36.59
CA ASN A 363 23.33 -2.78 37.11
C ASN A 363 24.86 -2.74 37.28
N LYS A 364 25.60 -3.67 36.68
CA LYS A 364 27.07 -3.70 36.70
C LYS A 364 27.63 -3.64 35.29
N PHE A 365 28.66 -2.82 35.10
CA PHE A 365 29.43 -2.82 33.85
C PHE A 365 30.40 -4.00 33.87
N VAL A 366 30.25 -4.91 32.90
CA VAL A 366 31.10 -6.09 32.72
C VAL A 366 31.89 -5.92 31.43
N ALA A 367 33.20 -6.17 31.48
CA ALA A 367 34.06 -6.06 30.29
C ALA A 367 33.53 -6.97 29.17
N SER A 368 33.37 -6.41 27.96
CA SER A 368 33.10 -7.22 26.78
C SER A 368 34.38 -7.96 26.38
N LYS A 369 34.25 -9.17 25.83
CA LYS A 369 35.39 -10.05 25.51
C LYS A 369 36.31 -9.55 24.38
N ASN A 370 35.96 -8.47 23.66
CA ASN A 370 36.54 -8.15 22.35
C ASN A 370 36.93 -6.67 22.17
N THR A 371 37.54 -6.00 23.15
CA THR A 371 38.04 -4.62 22.90
C THR A 371 39.46 -4.44 23.38
N ASP A 372 40.39 -4.76 22.49
CA ASP A 372 41.79 -4.35 22.54
C ASP A 372 42.09 -3.46 21.31
N GLU A 373 41.22 -2.50 20.99
CA GLU A 373 41.48 -1.51 19.93
C GLU A 373 41.67 -0.12 20.56
N ILE A 374 42.93 0.33 20.55
CA ILE A 374 43.31 1.69 20.88
C ILE A 374 43.22 2.52 19.60
N HIS A 375 42.40 3.56 19.61
CA HIS A 375 42.52 4.64 18.64
C HIS A 375 43.08 5.86 19.37
N GLY A 376 44.32 6.23 19.05
CA GLY A 376 44.85 7.54 19.39
C GLY A 376 44.35 8.53 18.36
N TYR A 377 43.56 9.51 18.80
CA TYR A 377 43.15 10.64 17.96
C TYR A 377 43.83 11.90 18.48
N GLU A 378 44.64 12.54 17.63
CA GLU A 378 44.91 13.97 17.76
C GLU A 378 43.77 14.71 17.06
N GLU A 379 42.77 15.17 17.82
CA GLU A 379 41.73 16.03 17.27
C GLU A 379 42.17 17.49 17.34
N GLU A 380 42.36 18.12 16.19
CA GLU A 380 42.64 19.55 16.10
C GLU A 380 41.31 20.31 16.23
N ILE A 381 40.94 20.68 17.45
CA ILE A 381 39.71 21.45 17.71
C ILE A 381 39.90 22.88 17.20
N SER A 382 39.39 23.15 15.99
CA SER A 382 39.23 24.50 15.44
C SER A 382 38.33 25.34 16.36
N LYS A 383 38.80 26.54 16.74
CA LYS A 383 38.11 27.46 17.66
C LYS A 383 36.77 28.01 17.14
N ASP A 384 36.40 27.74 15.89
CA ASP A 384 35.15 28.21 15.29
C ASP A 384 34.36 27.05 14.68
N THR A 385 33.48 26.41 15.46
CA THR A 385 32.13 26.02 15.02
C THR A 385 31.33 25.32 16.12
N LYS A 386 30.16 25.89 16.44
CA LYS A 386 28.99 25.10 16.83
C LYS A 386 28.62 24.25 15.61
N ASN A 387 28.74 22.92 15.69
CA ASN A 387 27.92 21.89 15.02
C ASN A 387 28.72 20.63 14.63
N TYR A 388 28.17 19.47 15.04
CA TYR A 388 28.31 18.11 14.51
C TYR A 388 29.66 17.66 13.93
N ILE A 389 30.26 16.65 14.57
CA ILE A 389 31.25 15.79 13.93
C ILE A 389 30.62 14.43 13.64
N ARG A 390 30.64 14.10 12.35
CA ARG A 390 30.23 12.84 11.72
C ARG A 390 31.50 12.03 11.56
N ILE A 391 31.57 10.84 12.15
CA ILE A 391 32.71 9.92 11.95
C ILE A 391 32.31 8.87 10.90
N LYS A 392 33.20 8.64 9.93
CA LYS A 392 33.07 7.68 8.82
C LYS A 392 33.20 6.24 9.29
#